data_AF-Q5JEF7-F1
#
_entry.id   AF-Q5JEF7-F1
#
_cell.length_a   1.000
_cell.length_b   1.000
_cell.length_c   1.000
_cell.angle_alpha   90.00
_cell.angle_beta   90.00
_cell.angle_gamma   90.00
#
_symmetry.space_group_name_H-M   'P 1'
#
loop_
_entity.id
_entity.type
_entity.pdbx_description
1 polymer ?
#
loop_
_entity_poly.entity_id
_entity_poly.type
_entity_poly.pdbx_seq_one_letter_code
_entity_poly.pdbx_strand_id
1 'polypeptide(L)'
;MRLKPLMISTLLLTIYGLMFMAYYYRTGSEVYLAFSLFALALAYGTGKGNRTAVKIALVFAGLEFLMALFYLISGALLYAVDAAMSFFIIHDVMGYIGKVYQEEKEETPEQL
;
A
#
# COMPACT_ATOMS: atom_id res chain seq x y z
N MET A 1 -5.46 -15.20 -16.79
CA MET A 1 -5.59 -15.14 -15.31
C MET A 1 -6.15 -13.77 -14.95
N ARG A 2 -7.42 -13.65 -14.49
CA ARG A 2 -7.90 -12.39 -13.90
C ARG A 2 -7.15 -12.22 -12.58
N LEU A 3 -6.07 -11.45 -12.55
CA LEU A 3 -5.43 -11.05 -11.30
C LEU A 3 -6.54 -10.44 -10.44
N LYS A 4 -6.79 -11.03 -9.26
CA LYS A 4 -7.71 -10.43 -8.29
C LYS A 4 -7.25 -8.98 -8.07
N PRO A 5 -8.16 -8.00 -8.10
CA PRO A 5 -7.79 -6.61 -7.86
C PRO A 5 -7.04 -6.52 -6.53
N LEU A 6 -5.98 -5.70 -6.49
CA LEU A 6 -5.22 -5.36 -5.28
C LEU A 6 -4.35 -6.47 -4.66
N MET A 7 -4.01 -7.52 -5.42
CA MET A 7 -3.21 -8.63 -4.90
C MET A 7 -1.78 -8.22 -4.51
N ILE A 8 -1.15 -7.36 -5.33
CA ILE A 8 0.24 -6.94 -5.11
C ILE A 8 0.31 -6.04 -3.87
N SER A 9 -0.58 -5.05 -3.79
CA SER A 9 -0.70 -4.16 -2.63
C SER A 9 -0.98 -4.93 -1.35
N THR A 10 -1.91 -5.89 -1.36
CA THR A 10 -2.21 -6.75 -0.21
C THR A 10 -0.97 -7.52 0.26
N LEU A 11 -0.23 -8.13 -0.68
CA LEU A 11 0.99 -8.88 -0.38
C LEU A 11 2.08 -7.97 0.21
N LEU A 12 2.37 -6.86 -0.44
CA LEU A 12 3.44 -5.94 -0.04
C LEU A 12 3.13 -5.24 1.29
N LEU A 13 1.88 -4.85 1.54
CA LEU A 13 1.45 -4.32 2.84
C LEU A 13 1.59 -5.37 3.96
N THR A 14 1.34 -6.65 3.66
CA THR A 14 1.59 -7.73 4.61
C THR A 14 3.08 -7.85 4.92
N ILE A 15 3.94 -7.75 3.90
CA ILE A 15 5.40 -7.75 4.07
C ILE A 15 5.84 -6.58 4.93
N TYR A 16 5.36 -5.35 4.69
CA TYR A 16 5.62 -4.19 5.56
C TYR A 16 5.22 -4.47 7.01
N GLY A 17 4.01 -5.00 7.22
CA GLY A 17 3.52 -5.36 8.55
C GLY A 17 4.44 -6.33 9.27
N LEU A 18 4.90 -7.38 8.58
CA LEU A 18 5.84 -8.36 9.14
C LEU A 18 7.23 -7.77 9.39
N MET A 19 7.72 -6.89 8.51
CA MET A 19 8.99 -6.20 8.70
C MET A 19 8.95 -5.30 9.94
N PHE A 20 7.91 -4.46 10.08
CA PHE A 20 7.74 -3.65 11.28
C PHE A 20 7.59 -4.51 12.55
N MET A 21 6.90 -5.65 12.47
CA MET A 21 6.82 -6.60 13.59
C MET A 21 8.21 -7.13 13.97
N ALA A 22 9.04 -7.49 12.99
CA ALA A 22 10.41 -7.95 13.23
C ALA A 22 11.27 -6.85 13.88
N TYR A 23 11.12 -5.59 13.45
CA TYR A 23 11.77 -4.44 14.08
C TYR A 23 11.30 -4.21 15.52
N TYR A 24 10.01 -4.41 15.82
CA TYR A 24 9.50 -4.38 17.19
C TYR A 24 10.21 -5.42 18.06
N TYR A 25 10.25 -6.70 17.64
CA TYR A 25 10.94 -7.74 18.43
C TYR A 25 12.44 -7.47 18.63
N ARG A 26 13.09 -6.75 17.71
CA ARG A 26 14.50 -6.39 17.83
C ARG A 26 14.75 -5.19 18.74
N THR A 27 13.84 -4.21 18.76
CA THR A 27 14.07 -2.90 19.40
C THR A 27 13.20 -2.64 20.62
N GLY A 28 12.12 -3.39 20.80
CA GLY A 28 11.11 -3.18 21.84
C GLY A 28 10.27 -1.90 21.66
N SER A 29 10.37 -1.21 20.53
CA SER A 29 9.66 0.07 20.33
C SER A 29 8.21 -0.13 19.89
N GLU A 30 7.28 0.31 20.74
CA GLU A 30 5.83 0.29 20.50
C GLU A 30 5.42 1.00 19.20
N VAL A 31 6.23 1.94 18.72
CA VAL A 31 6.01 2.62 17.43
C VAL A 31 6.00 1.59 16.30
N TYR A 32 6.98 0.69 16.25
CA TYR A 32 7.02 -0.35 15.22
C TYR A 32 5.88 -1.34 15.34
N LEU A 33 5.42 -1.64 16.55
CA LEU A 33 4.24 -2.49 16.75
C LEU A 33 2.99 -1.82 16.18
N ALA A 34 2.79 -0.53 16.46
CA ALA A 34 1.66 0.23 15.92
C ALA A 34 1.66 0.25 14.38
N PHE A 35 2.81 0.54 13.76
CA PHE A 35 2.96 0.52 12.30
C PHE A 35 2.78 -0.89 11.70
N SER A 36 3.22 -1.93 12.42
CA SER A 36 2.99 -3.32 12.01
C SER A 36 1.50 -3.65 11.94
N LEU A 37 0.76 -3.39 13.02
CA LEU A 37 -0.67 -3.64 13.09
C LEU A 37 -1.43 -2.81 12.07
N PHE A 38 -1.03 -1.55 11.88
CA PHE A 38 -1.60 -0.67 10.86
C PHE A 38 -1.41 -1.21 9.45
N ALA A 39 -0.19 -1.63 9.07
CA ALA A 39 0.09 -2.19 7.75
C ALA A 39 -0.67 -3.51 7.51
N LEU A 40 -0.76 -4.38 8.52
CA LEU A 40 -1.56 -5.61 8.44
C LEU A 40 -3.06 -5.33 8.30
N ALA A 41 -3.58 -4.33 9.02
CA ALA A 41 -4.97 -3.89 8.88
C ALA A 41 -5.26 -3.33 7.48
N LEU A 42 -4.33 -2.55 6.92
CA LEU A 42 -4.41 -2.06 5.55
C LEU A 42 -4.37 -3.21 4.55
N ALA A 43 -3.49 -4.19 4.73
CA ALA A 43 -3.43 -5.37 3.87
C ALA A 43 -4.77 -6.11 3.86
N TYR A 44 -5.35 -6.37 5.04
CA TYR A 44 -6.65 -7.01 5.15
C TYR A 44 -7.78 -6.20 4.49
N GLY A 45 -7.85 -4.89 4.76
CA GLY A 45 -8.86 -4.01 4.19
C GLY A 45 -8.75 -3.88 2.67
N THR A 46 -7.53 -3.77 2.17
CA THR A 46 -7.20 -3.68 0.74
C THR A 46 -7.53 -5.00 0.03
N GLY A 47 -7.18 -6.14 0.62
CA GLY A 47 -7.52 -7.46 0.08
C GLY A 47 -9.01 -7.76 0.03
N LYS A 48 -9.82 -7.06 0.84
CA LYS A 48 -11.29 -7.08 0.79
C LYS A 48 -11.89 -6.05 -0.17
N GLY A 49 -11.08 -5.24 -0.83
CA GLY A 49 -11.57 -4.16 -1.71
C GLY A 49 -12.29 -3.04 -0.97
N ASN A 50 -12.01 -2.83 0.33
CA ASN A 50 -12.61 -1.74 1.08
C ASN A 50 -12.09 -0.39 0.56
N ARG A 51 -12.98 0.42 -0.02
CA ARG A 51 -12.62 1.72 -0.64
C ARG A 51 -11.85 2.64 0.29
N THR A 52 -12.18 2.67 1.59
CA THR A 52 -11.48 3.49 2.58
C THR A 52 -10.07 2.95 2.84
N ALA A 53 -9.92 1.63 3.03
CA ALA A 53 -8.61 1.02 3.23
C ALA A 53 -7.69 1.21 2.00
N VAL A 54 -8.24 1.10 0.79
CA VAL A 54 -7.52 1.36 -0.47
C VAL A 54 -7.01 2.80 -0.54
N LYS A 55 -7.84 3.79 -0.19
CA LYS A 55 -7.43 5.20 -0.16
C LYS A 55 -6.34 5.45 0.88
N ILE A 56 -6.49 4.88 2.08
CA ILE A 56 -5.47 5.03 3.13
C ILE A 56 -4.16 4.34 2.73
N ALA A 57 -4.25 3.16 2.11
CA ALA A 57 -3.08 2.44 1.59
C ALA A 57 -2.32 3.25 0.53
N LEU A 58 -3.03 3.97 -0.35
CA LEU A 58 -2.42 4.87 -1.32
C LEU A 58 -1.64 6.01 -0.64
N VAL A 59 -2.24 6.65 0.37
CA VAL A 59 -1.58 7.74 1.13
C VAL A 59 -0.36 7.20 1.88
N PHE A 60 -0.51 6.07 2.57
CA PHE A 60 0.57 5.41 3.29
C PHE A 60 1.74 5.06 2.36
N ALA A 61 1.46 4.38 1.24
CA ALA A 61 2.49 4.02 0.27
C ALA A 61 3.12 5.26 -0.40
N GLY A 62 2.36 6.32 -0.63
CA GLY A 62 2.88 7.60 -1.12
C GLY A 62 3.88 8.24 -0.17
N LEU A 63 3.60 8.23 1.13
CA LEU A 63 4.52 8.73 2.17
C LEU A 63 5.78 7.86 2.27
N GLU A 64 5.63 6.54 2.30
CA GLU A 64 6.76 5.60 2.31
C GLU A 64 7.65 5.80 1.08
N PHE A 65 7.06 5.94 -0.11
CA PHE A 65 7.79 6.19 -1.35
C PHE A 65 8.57 7.50 -1.28
N LEU A 66 7.94 8.58 -0.82
CA LEU A 66 8.59 9.89 -0.68
C LEU A 66 9.77 9.83 0.31
N MET A 67 9.60 9.18 1.46
CA MET A 67 10.67 9.02 2.45
C MET A 67 11.82 8.17 1.88
N ALA A 68 11.51 7.06 1.21
CA ALA A 68 12.51 6.21 0.58
C ALA A 68 13.32 6.97 -0.48
N LEU A 69 12.68 7.85 -1.26
CA LEU A 69 13.38 8.72 -2.20
C LEU A 69 14.33 9.70 -1.50
N PHE A 70 13.93 10.32 -0.38
CA PHE A 70 14.84 11.18 0.39
C PHE A 70 16.06 10.41 0.89
N TYR A 71 15.87 9.18 1.39
CA TYR A 71 16.99 8.33 1.81
C TYR A 71 17.88 7.89 0.65
N LEU A 72 17.31 7.62 -0.52
CA LEU A 72 18.08 7.33 -1.72
C LEU A 72 18.94 8.52 -2.16
N ILE A 73 18.36 9.72 -2.15
CA ILE A 73 19.09 10.97 -2.46
C ILE A 73 20.20 11.21 -1.43
N SER A 74 20.01 10.82 -0.16
CA SER A 74 21.07 10.87 0.86
C SER A 74 22.12 9.76 0.74
N GLY A 75 22.06 8.91 -0.29
CA GLY A 75 23.03 7.86 -0.57
C GLY A 75 22.74 6.50 0.08
N ALA A 76 21.59 6.33 0.74
CA ALA A 76 21.23 5.08 1.39
C ALA A 76 20.56 4.12 0.39
N LEU A 77 21.38 3.41 -0.39
CA LEU A 77 20.94 2.54 -1.49
C LEU A 77 19.95 1.43 -1.09
N LEU A 78 19.97 0.97 0.16
CA LEU A 78 19.05 -0.07 0.64
C LEU A 78 17.58 0.36 0.54
N TYR A 79 17.30 1.67 0.64
CA TYR A 79 15.95 2.21 0.49
C TYR A 79 15.42 2.15 -0.96
N ALA A 80 16.22 1.69 -1.92
CA ALA A 80 15.73 1.32 -3.25
C ALA A 80 14.65 0.23 -3.15
N VAL A 81 14.79 -0.69 -2.19
CA VAL A 81 13.81 -1.76 -1.95
C VAL A 81 12.49 -1.16 -1.45
N ASP A 82 12.55 -0.25 -0.47
CA ASP A 82 11.36 0.44 0.04
C ASP A 82 10.67 1.29 -1.04
N ALA A 83 11.45 2.01 -1.85
CA ALA A 83 10.93 2.77 -2.98
C ALA A 83 10.24 1.86 -4.01
N ALA A 84 10.83 0.71 -4.33
CA ALA A 84 10.23 -0.26 -5.25
C ALA A 84 8.93 -0.86 -4.69
N MET A 85 8.92 -1.27 -3.42
CA MET A 85 7.73 -1.84 -2.78
C MET A 85 6.57 -0.83 -2.77
N SER A 86 6.83 0.37 -2.27
CA SER A 86 5.82 1.44 -2.22
C SER A 86 5.34 1.86 -3.62
N PHE A 87 6.24 1.94 -4.61
CA PHE A 87 5.86 2.17 -6.01
C PHE A 87 4.88 1.10 -6.53
N PHE A 88 5.16 -0.19 -6.30
CA PHE A 88 4.28 -1.27 -6.76
C PHE A 88 2.92 -1.27 -6.04
N ILE A 89 2.88 -0.91 -4.75
CA ILE A 89 1.61 -0.71 -4.03
C ILE A 89 0.81 0.41 -4.70
N ILE A 90 1.43 1.57 -4.94
CA ILE A 90 0.80 2.72 -5.59
C ILE A 90 0.26 2.33 -6.97
N HIS A 91 1.07 1.66 -7.79
CA HIS A 91 0.70 1.23 -9.13
C HIS A 91 -0.53 0.30 -9.12
N ASP A 92 -0.54 -0.70 -8.24
CA ASP A 92 -1.65 -1.64 -8.11
C ASP A 92 -2.93 -0.95 -7.62
N VAL A 93 -2.82 -0.06 -6.63
CA VAL A 93 -3.96 0.70 -6.08
C VAL A 93 -4.53 1.69 -7.10
N MET A 94 -3.69 2.44 -7.80
CA MET A 94 -4.13 3.37 -8.85
C MET A 94 -4.84 2.65 -9.99
N GLY A 95 -4.32 1.47 -10.39
CA GLY A 95 -4.97 0.62 -11.38
C GLY A 95 -6.35 0.13 -10.94
N TYR A 96 -6.53 -0.18 -9.65
CA TYR A 96 -7.84 -0.52 -9.10
C TYR A 96 -8.80 0.69 -9.10
N ILE A 97 -8.36 1.84 -8.61
CA ILE A 97 -9.18 3.06 -8.55
C ILE A 97 -9.66 3.46 -9.96
N GLY A 98 -8.79 3.38 -10.97
CA GLY A 98 -9.15 3.67 -12.36
C GLY A 98 -10.26 2.76 -12.90
N LYS A 99 -10.24 1.47 -12.56
CA LYS A 99 -11.29 0.51 -12.97
C LYS A 99 -12.63 0.80 -12.30
N VAL A 100 -12.61 1.01 -10.98
CA VAL A 100 -13.84 1.35 -10.22
C VAL A 100 -14.47 2.63 -10.77
N TYR A 101 -13.66 3.63 -11.12
CA TYR A 101 -14.16 4.87 -11.71
C TYR A 101 -14.76 4.68 -13.11
N GLN A 102 -14.21 3.78 -13.93
CA GLN A 102 -14.80 3.44 -15.23
C GLN A 102 -16.13 2.71 -15.08
N GLU A 103 -16.21 1.74 -14.17
CA GLU A 103 -17.45 1.00 -13.86
C GLU A 103 -18.57 1.96 -13.40
N GLU A 104 -18.27 2.89 -12.49
CA GLU A 104 -19.25 3.90 -12.03
C GLU A 104 -19.73 4.83 -13.17
N LYS A 105 -18.87 5.12 -14.15
CA LYS A 105 -19.21 5.97 -15.29
C LYS A 105 -20.06 5.22 -16.33
N GLU A 106 -19.80 3.94 -16.55
CA GLU A 106 -20.56 3.08 -17.48
C GLU A 106 -21.93 2.66 -16.95
N GLU A 107 -22.16 2.69 -15.63
CA GLU A 107 -23.49 2.50 -15.02
C GLU A 107 -24.37 3.78 -15.05
N THR A 108 -23.80 4.93 -15.42
CA THR A 108 -24.51 6.22 -15.52
C THR A 108 -24.74 6.78 -16.96
N PRO A 109 -25.03 6.03 -18.06
CA PRO A 109 -25.16 6.65 -19.38
C PRO A 109 -26.57 7.07 -19.84
N GLU A 110 -27.67 6.75 -19.15
CA GLU A 110 -29.03 7.07 -19.67
C GLU A 110 -30.08 7.42 -18.58
N GLN A 111 -29.88 8.52 -17.85
CA GLN A 111 -30.96 9.14 -17.05
C GLN A 111 -31.05 10.67 -17.21
N LEU A 112 -30.54 11.23 -18.32
CA LEU A 112 -30.76 12.62 -18.70
C LEU A 112 -31.56 12.71 -20.00
#